data_AF-A0A7S3AZ72-F1
#
_entry.id   AF-A0A7S3AZ72-F1
#
_cell.length_a   1.000
_cell.length_b   1.000
_cell.length_c   1.000
_cell.angle_alpha   90.00
_cell.angle_beta   90.00
_cell.angle_gamma   90.00
#
_symmetry.space_group_name_H-M   'P 1'
#
loop_
_entity.id
_entity.type
_entity.pdbx_description
1 polymer ?
#
loop_
_entity_poly.entity_id
_entity_poly.type
_entity_poly.pdbx_seq_one_letter_code
_entity_poly.pdbx_strand_id
1 'polypeptide(L)'
;APRARMDDGLIDLVLVTSSGGIDILHANARARGGTHLELPFVERIRCRSYTLIPHAGEDEDAGTGTAVNLDGELVQIGDGSGGGGGGFQAVCTPRALEVFASTLREEPNDTSAELEPRLVMAIVGAIEGSGRV
;
A
#
# COMPACT_ATOMS: atom_id res chain seq x y z
N ALA A 1 4.41 2.59 -6.05
CA ALA A 1 3.50 3.52 -6.77
C ALA A 1 4.06 3.84 -8.16
N PRO A 2 3.23 4.10 -9.18
CA PRO A 2 3.62 4.14 -10.61
C PRO A 2 4.52 5.32 -11.01
N ARG A 3 4.59 6.34 -10.16
CA ARG A 3 5.43 7.53 -10.34
C ARG A 3 6.35 7.75 -9.13
N ALA A 4 6.69 6.67 -8.43
CA ALA A 4 7.67 6.70 -7.35
C ALA A 4 9.07 6.82 -7.95
N ARG A 5 9.97 7.52 -7.26
CA ARG A 5 11.39 7.61 -7.63
C ARG A 5 12.23 7.23 -6.42
N MET A 6 13.33 6.52 -6.64
CA MET A 6 14.18 6.06 -5.55
C MET A 6 15.07 7.17 -4.96
N ASP A 7 15.22 8.29 -5.66
CA ASP A 7 16.24 9.31 -5.39
C ASP A 7 15.68 10.70 -5.08
N ASP A 8 14.36 10.88 -5.06
CA ASP A 8 13.71 12.17 -4.82
C ASP A 8 13.60 12.54 -3.33
N GLY A 9 13.94 11.60 -2.44
CA GLY A 9 13.92 11.78 -1.00
C GLY A 9 12.51 11.89 -0.42
N LEU A 10 11.54 11.26 -1.07
CA LEU A 10 10.14 11.22 -0.65
C LEU A 10 9.67 9.78 -0.46
N ILE A 11 8.71 9.62 0.44
CA ILE A 11 7.91 8.41 0.64
C ILE A 11 6.58 8.60 -0.09
N ASP A 12 6.17 7.57 -0.81
CA ASP A 12 4.85 7.47 -1.42
C ASP A 12 3.91 6.69 -0.49
N LEU A 13 3.04 7.42 0.23
CA LEU A 13 1.97 6.83 1.03
C LEU A 13 0.73 6.68 0.14
N VAL A 14 0.26 5.45 -0.02
CA VAL A 14 -0.98 5.14 -0.74
C VAL A 14 -2.04 4.78 0.29
N LEU A 15 -3.07 5.61 0.38
CA LEU A 15 -4.20 5.44 1.30
C LEU A 15 -5.40 4.91 0.53
N VAL A 16 -6.04 3.88 1.07
CA VAL A 16 -7.32 3.37 0.58
C VAL A 16 -8.38 3.74 1.60
N THR A 17 -9.20 4.74 1.30
CA THR A 17 -10.29 5.16 2.19
C THR A 17 -11.43 4.15 2.15
N SER A 18 -12.24 4.08 3.22
CA SER A 18 -13.31 3.09 3.43
C SER A 18 -13.98 2.63 2.13
N SER A 19 -13.78 1.36 1.81
CA SER A 19 -14.13 0.77 0.52
C SER A 19 -14.83 -0.57 0.77
N GLY A 20 -15.86 -0.92 -0.01
CA GLY A 20 -16.46 -2.24 0.08
C GLY A 20 -15.47 -3.34 -0.32
N GLY A 21 -15.73 -4.61 0.02
CA GLY A 21 -14.83 -5.71 -0.34
C GLY A 21 -14.55 -5.82 -1.85
N ILE A 22 -15.51 -5.39 -2.69
CA ILE A 22 -15.38 -5.32 -4.15
C ILE A 22 -14.44 -4.21 -4.59
N ASP A 23 -14.45 -3.07 -3.91
CA ASP A 23 -13.59 -1.93 -4.21
C ASP A 23 -12.10 -2.26 -3.97
N ILE A 24 -11.81 -3.07 -2.93
CA ILE A 24 -10.46 -3.57 -2.66
C ILE A 24 -9.96 -4.47 -3.79
N LEU A 25 -10.82 -5.37 -4.29
CA LEU A 25 -10.48 -6.23 -5.43
C LEU A 25 -10.18 -5.40 -6.69
N HIS A 26 -10.99 -4.36 -6.93
CA HIS A 26 -10.80 -3.44 -8.06
C HIS A 26 -9.50 -2.62 -7.92
N ALA A 27 -9.18 -2.13 -6.72
CA ALA A 27 -7.92 -1.45 -6.44
C ALA A 27 -6.70 -2.34 -6.67
N ASN A 28 -6.75 -3.59 -6.19
CA ASN A 28 -5.67 -4.54 -6.40
C ASN A 28 -5.44 -4.85 -7.88
N ALA A 29 -6.51 -4.96 -8.66
CA ALA A 29 -6.38 -5.19 -10.10
C ALA A 29 -5.74 -4.01 -10.82
N ARG A 30 -6.19 -2.77 -10.52
CA ARG A 30 -5.58 -1.56 -11.08
C ARG A 30 -4.18 -1.27 -10.54
N ALA A 31 -3.82 -1.83 -9.40
CA ALA A 31 -2.48 -1.66 -8.84
C ALA A 31 -1.40 -2.19 -9.79
N ARG A 32 -1.70 -3.29 -10.50
CA ARG A 32 -0.80 -3.95 -11.46
C ARG A 32 -0.50 -3.09 -12.68
N GLY A 33 -1.54 -2.56 -13.31
CA GLY A 33 -1.40 -1.62 -14.43
C GLY A 33 -0.88 -0.24 -14.02
N GLY A 34 -0.65 -0.01 -12.73
CA GLY A 34 -0.24 1.29 -12.21
C GLY A 34 -1.33 2.37 -12.30
N THR A 35 -2.60 1.99 -12.39
CA THR A 35 -3.74 2.93 -12.51
C THR A 35 -4.61 2.98 -11.25
N HIS A 36 -4.23 2.29 -10.17
CA HIS A 36 -4.94 2.32 -8.88
C HIS A 36 -5.13 3.74 -8.33
N LEU A 37 -4.23 4.67 -8.66
CA LEU A 37 -4.32 6.07 -8.24
C LEU A 37 -5.43 6.86 -8.96
N GLU A 38 -6.07 6.28 -9.97
CA GLU A 38 -7.21 6.88 -10.67
C GLU A 38 -8.55 6.56 -9.98
N LEU A 39 -8.54 5.71 -8.96
CA LEU A 39 -9.74 5.34 -8.21
C LEU A 39 -10.09 6.45 -7.19
N PRO A 40 -11.37 6.79 -7.05
CA PRO A 40 -11.80 7.94 -6.23
C PRO A 40 -11.57 7.73 -4.72
N PHE A 41 -11.35 6.49 -4.28
CA PHE A 41 -11.09 6.11 -2.89
C PHE A 41 -9.61 5.78 -2.62
N VAL A 42 -8.73 5.98 -3.60
CA VAL A 42 -7.28 5.79 -3.46
C VAL A 42 -6.59 7.13 -3.54
N GLU A 43 -5.93 7.53 -2.45
CA GLU A 43 -5.18 8.78 -2.36
C GLU A 43 -3.68 8.49 -2.31
N ARG A 44 -2.88 9.34 -2.97
CA ARG A 44 -1.41 9.32 -2.85
C ARG A 44 -0.93 10.58 -2.16
N ILE A 45 -0.22 10.40 -1.04
CA ILE A 45 0.46 11.47 -0.32
C ILE A 45 1.97 11.28 -0.47
N ARG A 46 2.68 12.34 -0.86
CA ARG A 46 4.15 12.37 -0.93
C ARG A 46 4.70 13.16 0.25
N CYS A 47 5.51 12.53 1.08
CA CYS A 47 6.03 13.15 2.30
C CYS A 47 7.48 12.74 2.57
N ARG A 48 8.19 13.46 3.45
CA ARG A 48 9.52 13.06 3.92
C ARG A 48 9.46 12.12 5.12
N SER A 49 8.39 12.19 5.88
CA SER A 49 8.17 11.42 7.10
C SER A 49 6.69 11.35 7.42
N TYR A 50 6.26 10.29 8.09
CA TYR A 50 4.91 10.17 8.63
C TYR A 50 4.89 9.40 9.95
N THR A 51 3.78 9.49 10.66
CA THR A 51 3.50 8.70 11.85
C THR A 51 2.14 8.04 11.67
N LEU A 52 2.08 6.72 11.78
CA LEU A 52 0.87 5.92 11.74
C LEU A 52 0.47 5.59 13.16
N ILE A 53 -0.71 6.07 13.56
CA ILE A 53 -1.28 5.81 14.88
C ILE A 53 -2.53 4.96 14.63
N PRO A 54 -2.52 3.67 15.01
CA PRO A 54 -3.72 2.86 14.93
C PRO A 54 -4.83 3.49 15.77
N HIS A 55 -6.04 3.55 15.22
CA HIS A 55 -7.22 3.96 15.96
C HIS A 55 -7.90 2.69 16.47
N ALA A 56 -7.92 2.49 17.79
CA ALA A 56 -8.68 1.41 18.39
C ALA A 56 -10.17 1.68 18.16
N GLY A 57 -10.81 0.83 17.34
CA GLY A 57 -12.26 0.89 17.17
C GLY A 57 -12.98 0.39 18.42
N GLU A 58 -14.22 0.86 18.67
CA GLU A 58 -15.05 0.39 19.79
C GLU A 58 -15.41 -1.12 19.69
N ASP A 59 -15.25 -1.71 18.49
CA ASP A 59 -15.60 -3.11 18.16
C ASP A 59 -14.37 -4.03 17.97
N GLU A 60 -13.15 -3.56 18.23
CA GLU A 60 -11.96 -4.42 18.13
C GLU A 60 -11.82 -5.24 19.41
N ASP A 61 -11.97 -6.57 19.29
CA ASP A 61 -11.60 -7.52 20.32
C ASP A 61 -10.21 -7.15 20.83
N ALA A 62 -10.12 -6.81 22.13
CA ALA A 62 -8.96 -6.27 22.85
C ALA A 62 -7.74 -7.24 22.94
N GLY A 63 -7.51 -8.06 21.93
CA GLY A 63 -6.45 -9.07 21.85
C GLY A 63 -5.72 -9.16 20.51
N THR A 64 -6.18 -8.51 19.45
CA THR A 64 -5.44 -8.45 18.17
C THR A 64 -4.77 -7.09 18.02
N GLY A 65 -3.53 -6.99 18.52
CA GLY A 65 -2.69 -5.81 18.29
C GLY A 65 -2.54 -5.51 16.79
N THR A 66 -2.41 -4.23 16.44
CA THR A 66 -2.16 -3.82 15.06
C THR A 66 -0.75 -4.24 14.65
N ALA A 67 -0.62 -4.92 13.52
CA ALA A 67 0.67 -5.26 12.94
C ALA A 67 0.90 -4.50 11.64
N VAL A 68 2.16 -4.15 11.36
CA VAL A 68 2.60 -3.66 10.06
C VAL A 68 3.54 -4.66 9.44
N ASN A 69 3.41 -4.86 8.14
CA ASN A 69 4.37 -5.61 7.35
C ASN A 69 5.48 -4.67 6.85
N LEU A 70 6.72 -4.95 7.23
CA LEU A 70 7.93 -4.24 6.79
C LEU A 70 8.75 -5.18 5.92
N ASP A 71 8.81 -4.92 4.62
CA ASP A 71 9.60 -5.68 3.65
C ASP A 71 9.41 -7.22 3.71
N GLY A 72 8.20 -7.67 4.06
CA GLY A 72 7.83 -9.08 4.16
C GLY A 72 7.78 -9.63 5.58
N GLU A 73 8.24 -8.87 6.59
CA GLU A 73 8.24 -9.27 7.99
C GLU A 73 7.12 -8.57 8.78
N LEU A 74 6.38 -9.32 9.61
CA LEU A 74 5.32 -8.76 10.45
C LEU A 74 5.87 -8.21 11.76
N VAL A 75 5.64 -6.94 12.01
CA VAL A 75 6.03 -6.22 13.24
C VAL A 75 4.79 -5.75 13.97
N GLN A 76 4.68 -6.11 15.25
CA GLN A 76 3.60 -5.67 16.12
C GLN A 76 3.81 -4.22 16.55
N ILE A 77 2.79 -3.38 16.41
CA ILE A 77 2.77 -1.98 16.81
C ILE A 77 1.65 -1.86 17.85
N GLY A 78 2.06 -1.98 19.11
CA GLY A 78 1.12 -2.13 20.23
C GLY A 78 0.47 -0.82 20.69
N ASP A 79 -0.77 -0.96 21.14
CA ASP A 79 -1.43 -0.06 22.07
C ASP A 79 -0.84 -0.30 23.46
N GLY A 80 0.14 0.52 23.85
CA GLY A 80 0.77 0.40 25.16
C GLY A 80 -0.26 0.40 26.29
N SER A 81 -0.56 -0.77 26.86
CA SER A 81 -1.24 -0.98 28.15
C SER A 81 -0.36 -0.52 29.33
N GLY A 82 0.27 0.64 29.15
CA GLY A 82 1.30 1.23 29.97
C GLY A 82 1.81 2.56 29.40
N GLY A 83 0.91 3.49 29.06
CA GLY A 83 1.24 4.93 29.01
C GLY A 83 1.84 5.50 27.72
N GLY A 84 1.69 4.83 26.57
CA GLY A 84 2.02 5.42 25.27
C GLY A 84 1.64 4.49 24.13
N GLY A 85 0.53 4.78 23.45
CA GLY A 85 0.17 4.11 22.19
C GLY A 85 1.26 4.35 21.16
N GLY A 86 2.11 3.35 20.95
CA GLY A 86 3.31 3.50 20.14
C GLY A 86 2.92 3.50 18.67
N GLY A 87 2.78 4.67 18.06
CA GLY A 87 2.62 4.78 16.61
C GLY A 87 3.88 4.31 15.88
N PHE A 88 3.73 3.90 14.62
CA PHE A 88 4.84 3.62 13.73
C PHE A 88 5.33 4.91 13.06
N GLN A 89 6.62 5.21 13.16
CA GLN A 89 7.22 6.37 12.51
C GLN A 89 8.14 5.95 11.37
N ALA A 90 7.98 6.59 10.22
CA ALA A 90 8.85 6.43 9.07
C ALA A 90 9.46 7.77 8.66
N VAL A 91 10.74 7.75 8.28
CA VAL A 91 11.49 8.91 7.79
C VAL A 91 12.33 8.49 6.58
N CYS A 92 12.24 9.23 5.48
CA CYS A 92 13.07 9.02 4.32
C CYS A 92 14.47 9.61 4.56
N THR A 93 15.48 8.75 4.48
CA THR A 93 16.88 9.19 4.42
C THR A 93 17.35 9.11 2.97
N PRO A 94 17.34 10.21 2.21
CA PRO A 94 17.67 10.19 0.79
C PRO A 94 19.11 9.74 0.57
N ARG A 95 19.31 8.83 -0.38
CA ARG A 95 20.65 8.37 -0.80
C ARG A 95 21.49 7.81 0.36
N ALA A 96 20.84 7.14 1.32
CA ALA A 96 21.50 6.54 2.47
C ALA A 96 22.47 5.39 2.08
N LEU A 97 22.23 4.75 0.93
CA LEU A 97 23.01 3.62 0.43
C LEU A 97 23.52 3.91 -0.99
N GLU A 98 24.75 3.51 -1.25
CA GLU A 98 25.30 3.43 -2.61
C GLU A 98 25.03 2.02 -3.16
N VAL A 99 24.35 1.93 -4.31
CA VAL A 99 23.93 0.66 -4.90
C VAL A 99 24.55 0.54 -6.28
N PHE A 100 25.24 -0.58 -6.52
CA PHE A 100 25.75 -0.92 -7.84
C PHE A 100 24.66 -1.60 -8.67
N ALA A 101 24.25 -0.97 -9.76
CA ALA A 101 23.32 -1.56 -10.73
C ALA A 101 24.00 -1.58 -12.11
N SER A 102 23.96 -2.73 -12.79
CA SER A 102 24.51 -2.88 -14.15
C SER A 102 23.71 -2.10 -15.20
N THR A 103 22.44 -1.84 -14.94
CA THR A 103 21.57 -0.97 -15.72
C THR A 103 20.45 -0.49 -14.81
N LEU A 104 20.22 0.82 -14.74
CA LEU A 104 18.98 1.37 -14.18
C LEU A 104 17.86 1.01 -15.15
N ARG A 105 16.96 0.11 -14.74
CA ARG A 105 15.76 -0.18 -15.54
C ARG A 105 14.78 0.97 -15.35
N GLU A 106 14.52 1.69 -16.44
CA GLU A 106 13.54 2.80 -16.45
C GLU A 106 12.11 2.31 -16.68
N GLU A 107 11.94 1.08 -17.20
CA GLU A 107 10.63 0.52 -17.52
C GLU A 107 10.06 -0.33 -16.37
N PRO A 108 8.75 -0.23 -16.09
CA PRO A 108 8.08 -1.08 -15.10
C PRO A 108 8.13 -2.55 -15.51
N ASN A 109 8.60 -3.43 -14.62
CA ASN A 109 8.56 -4.88 -14.82
C ASN A 109 7.37 -5.47 -14.06
N ASP A 110 6.29 -5.80 -14.77
CA ASP A 110 5.09 -6.42 -14.21
C ASP A 110 5.19 -7.96 -14.30
N THR A 111 5.41 -8.63 -13.16
CA THR A 111 5.48 -10.10 -13.05
C THR A 111 4.15 -10.72 -12.58
N SER A 112 3.05 -9.96 -12.58
CA SER A 112 1.78 -10.39 -11.97
C SER A 112 1.10 -11.58 -12.66
N ALA A 113 1.45 -11.88 -13.91
CA ALA A 113 0.95 -13.06 -14.63
C ALA A 113 1.45 -14.40 -14.07
N GLU A 114 2.56 -14.38 -13.31
CA GLU A 114 3.19 -15.58 -12.79
C GLU A 114 2.61 -16.02 -11.42
N LEU A 115 1.83 -15.14 -10.77
CA LEU A 115 1.51 -15.29 -9.35
C LEU A 115 0.02 -15.44 -8.99
N GLU A 116 -0.94 -15.41 -9.94
CA GLU A 116 -2.36 -15.36 -9.53
C GLU A 116 -3.43 -16.20 -10.27
N PRO A 117 -4.53 -16.57 -9.56
CA PRO A 117 -5.60 -17.41 -10.08
C PRO A 117 -6.57 -16.66 -11.02
N ARG A 118 -6.93 -17.30 -12.13
CA ARG A 118 -7.81 -16.78 -13.21
C ARG A 118 -9.17 -16.23 -12.72
N LEU A 119 -9.66 -16.68 -11.56
CA LEU A 119 -10.95 -16.28 -11.01
C LEU A 119 -10.99 -14.81 -10.56
N VAL A 120 -9.90 -14.31 -9.98
CA VAL A 120 -9.81 -12.91 -9.50
C VAL A 120 -9.91 -11.94 -10.69
N MET A 121 -9.20 -12.25 -11.77
CA MET A 121 -9.23 -11.44 -12.99
C MET A 121 -10.59 -11.46 -13.70
N ALA A 122 -11.32 -12.57 -13.63
CA ALA A 122 -12.66 -12.67 -14.22
C ALA A 122 -13.69 -11.79 -13.49
N ILE A 123 -13.62 -11.74 -12.15
CA ILE A 123 -14.52 -10.91 -11.33
C ILE A 123 -14.27 -9.43 -11.59
N VAL A 124 -12.99 -9.02 -11.64
CA VAL A 124 -12.61 -7.63 -11.95
C VAL A 124 -13.10 -7.21 -13.33
N GLY A 125 -12.86 -8.04 -14.36
CA GLY A 125 -13.29 -7.71 -15.72
C GLY A 125 -14.80 -7.55 -15.86
N ALA A 126 -15.59 -8.34 -15.10
CA ALA A 126 -17.05 -8.19 -15.07
C ALA A 126 -17.50 -6.85 -14.45
N ILE A 127 -16.80 -6.37 -13.42
CA ILE A 127 -17.09 -5.09 -12.76
C ILE A 127 -16.80 -3.92 -13.71
N GLU A 128 -15.67 -3.94 -14.41
CA GLU A 128 -15.30 -2.88 -15.36
C GLU A 128 -16.25 -2.81 -16.57
N GLY A 129 -16.80 -3.95 -17.01
CA GLY A 129 -17.79 -4.00 -18.09
C GLY A 129 -19.16 -3.41 -17.72
N SER A 130 -19.51 -3.35 -16.43
CA SER A 130 -20.84 -2.89 -15.98
C SER A 130 -20.94 -1.37 -15.78
N GLY A 131 -19.83 -0.63 -15.85
CA GLY A 131 -19.78 0.84 -15.66
C GLY A 131 -19.97 1.67 -16.94
N ARG A 132 -20.29 1.06 -18.07
CA ARG A 132 -20.65 1.74 -19.34
C ARG A 132 -22.16 1.67 -19.57
N VAL A 133 -22.92 2.57 -18.95
CA VAL A 133 -24.28 2.97 -19.36
C VAL A 133 -24.40 4.48 -19.22
#